data_AF-A0A5B8A322-F1
#
_entry.id   AF-A0A5B8A322-F1
#
_cell.length_a   1.000
_cell.length_b   1.000
_cell.length_c   1.000
_cell.angle_alpha   90.00
_cell.angle_beta   90.00
_cell.angle_gamma   90.00
#
_symmetry.space_group_name_H-M   'P 1'
#
loop_
_entity.id
_entity.type
_entity.pdbx_description
1 polymer ?
#
loop_
_entity_poly.entity_id
_entity_poly.type
_entity_poly.pdbx_seq_one_letter_code
_entity_poly.pdbx_strand_id
1 'polypeptide(L)' 'MRMAKVNWILRTEQLPAPNQRVLVYAPSSWLDITVATYKPEQTPGAKHMFVTPDRQGIDRYVKGVTHWMPLPDPPVG' A
#
# COMPACT_ATOMS: atom_id res chain seq x y z
N MET A 1 30.63 6.34 0.07
CA MET A 1 29.32 5.80 0.48
C MET A 1 28.24 6.83 0.16
N ARG A 2 27.47 6.65 -0.92
CA ARG A 2 26.30 7.50 -1.18
C ARG A 2 25.14 6.91 -0.39
N MET A 3 24.72 7.60 0.67
CA MET A 3 23.43 7.33 1.31
C MET A 3 22.38 7.38 0.21
N ALA A 4 21.67 6.28 -0.01
CA ALA A 4 20.51 6.27 -0.88
C ALA A 4 19.53 7.30 -0.31
N LYS A 5 19.46 8.47 -0.95
CA LYS A 5 18.42 9.44 -0.70
C LYS A 5 17.13 8.70 -1.04
N VAL A 6 16.41 8.23 -0.02
CA VAL A 6 15.10 7.62 -0.18
C VAL A 6 14.28 8.71 -0.84
N ASN A 7 14.13 8.58 -2.16
CA ASN A 7 13.31 9.46 -2.94
C ASN A 7 11.92 9.05 -2.51
N TRP A 8 11.40 9.74 -1.49
CA TRP A 8 10.00 9.67 -1.08
C TRP A 8 9.23 9.97 -2.34
N ILE A 9 8.80 8.91 -3.03
CA ILE A 9 8.25 9.09 -4.35
C ILE A 9 7.05 10.01 -4.13
N LEU A 10 7.09 11.18 -4.76
CA LEU A 10 5.90 11.98 -5.06
C LEU A 10 5.07 11.13 -6.03
N ARG A 11 4.47 10.08 -5.48
CA ARG A 11 3.89 8.92 -6.15
C ARG A 11 2.40 9.16 -6.36
N THR A 12 2.03 10.38 -6.70
CA THR A 12 0.64 10.76 -6.92
C THR A 12 0.03 10.10 -8.16
N GLU A 13 0.80 9.37 -8.98
CA GLU A 13 0.28 8.75 -10.22
C GLU A 13 0.48 7.23 -10.35
N GLN A 14 1.47 6.62 -9.69
CA GLN A 14 1.76 5.20 -9.92
C GLN A 14 1.28 4.35 -8.76
N LEU A 15 0.01 3.95 -8.83
CA LEU A 15 -0.65 3.05 -7.88
C LEU A 15 0.03 1.67 -7.87
N PRO A 16 -0.04 0.93 -6.75
CA PRO A 16 0.50 -0.42 -6.72
C PRO A 16 -0.32 -1.34 -7.63
N ALA A 17 0.37 -2.31 -8.22
CA ALA A 17 -0.26 -3.31 -9.07
C ALA A 17 -1.13 -4.27 -8.23
N PRO A 18 -2.17 -4.87 -8.81
CA PRO A 18 -2.82 -6.03 -8.21
C PRO A 18 -1.79 -7.13 -7.89
N ASN A 19 -2.01 -7.81 -6.77
CA ASN A 19 -1.14 -8.81 -6.14
C ASN A 19 0.22 -8.30 -5.63
N GLN A 20 0.48 -6.99 -5.69
CA GLN A 20 1.71 -6.43 -5.12
C GLN A 20 1.64 -6.37 -3.59
N ARG A 21 2.71 -6.80 -2.92
CA ARG A 21 2.88 -6.53 -1.48
C ARG A 21 3.33 -5.09 -1.27
N VAL A 22 2.65 -4.42 -0.36
CA VAL A 22 2.92 -3.02 0.00
C VAL A 22 2.83 -2.84 1.50
N LEU A 23 3.62 -1.91 2.02
CA LEU A 23 3.46 -1.40 3.37
C LEU A 23 2.63 -0.11 3.30
N VAL A 24 1.49 -0.07 3.96
CA VAL A 24 0.58 1.09 3.98
C VAL A 24 0.54 1.72 5.37
N TYR A 25 0.45 3.05 5.42
CA TYR A 25 0.22 3.80 6.65
C TYR A 25 -1.25 4.20 6.73
N ALA A 26 -1.96 3.60 7.69
CA ALA A 26 -3.40 3.78 7.89
C ALA A 26 -3.79 3.63 9.37
N PRO A 27 -4.79 4.39 9.82
CA PRO A 27 -4.68 5.80 10.23
C PRO A 27 -3.66 6.06 11.37
N SER A 28 -3.18 5.03 12.06
CA SER A 28 -2.19 5.16 13.15
C SER A 28 -1.22 3.98 13.21
N SER A 29 -1.14 3.17 12.17
CA SER A 29 -0.28 1.98 12.12
C SER A 29 0.26 1.72 10.71
N TRP A 30 1.41 1.05 10.64
CA TRP A 30 1.93 0.47 9.41
C TRP A 30 1.39 -0.95 9.25
N LEU A 31 0.83 -1.26 8.07
CA LEU A 31 0.26 -2.55 7.74
C LEU A 31 0.95 -3.12 6.50
N ASP A 32 1.39 -4.37 6.56
CA ASP A 32 1.84 -5.15 5.40
C ASP A 32 0.62 -5.82 4.77
N ILE A 33 0.33 -5.48 3.51
CA ILE A 33 -0.83 -5.99 2.79
C ILE A 33 -0.44 -6.43 1.37
N THR A 34 -1.21 -7.38 0.84
CA THR A 34 -1.23 -7.68 -0.60
C THR A 34 -2.39 -6.94 -1.24
N VAL A 35 -2.13 -6.12 -2.26
CA VAL A 35 -3.15 -5.33 -2.94
C VAL A 35 -4.00 -6.23 -3.84
N ALA A 36 -5.28 -6.43 -3.55
CA ALA A 36 -6.23 -7.00 -4.50
C ALA A 36 -6.68 -5.96 -5.53
N THR A 37 -7.10 -4.78 -5.07
CA THR A 37 -7.53 -3.68 -5.94
C THR A 37 -7.40 -2.33 -5.23
N TYR A 38 -7.48 -1.26 -6.02
CA TYR A 38 -7.41 0.13 -5.57
C TYR A 38 -8.74 0.84 -5.83
N LYS A 39 -9.17 1.68 -4.88
CA LYS A 39 -10.24 2.65 -5.12
C LYS A 39 -9.79 4.05 -4.65
N PRO A 40 -10.05 5.10 -5.44
CA PRO A 40 -9.87 6.46 -4.95
C PRO A 40 -10.85 6.70 -3.79
N GLU A 41 -10.32 7.21 -2.68
CA GLU A 41 -11.13 7.56 -1.51
C GLU A 41 -11.43 9.07 -1.54
N GLN A 42 -12.70 9.46 -1.37
CA GLN A 42 -13.13 10.86 -1.34
C GLN A 42 -13.16 11.44 0.09
N THR A 43 -12.53 10.77 1.05
CA THR A 43 -12.49 11.20 2.46
C THR A 43 -11.43 12.29 2.64
N PRO A 44 -11.75 13.45 3.24
CA PRO A 44 -10.78 14.51 3.52
C PRO A 44 -9.57 13.99 4.31
N GLY A 45 -8.36 14.19 3.78
CA GLY A 45 -7.11 13.76 4.40
C GLY A 45 -6.67 12.31 4.08
N ALA A 46 -7.56 11.48 3.54
CA ALA A 46 -7.19 10.19 2.95
C ALA A 46 -6.92 10.36 1.45
N LYS A 47 -5.97 9.61 0.91
CA LYS A 47 -5.68 9.64 -0.53
C LYS A 47 -6.10 8.35 -1.23
N HIS A 48 -6.10 7.24 -0.50
CA HIS A 48 -6.24 5.92 -1.10
C HIS A 48 -7.03 4.96 -0.21
N MET A 49 -7.82 4.10 -0.83
CA MET A 49 -8.37 2.89 -0.22
C MET A 49 -7.81 1.67 -0.93
N PHE A 50 -7.21 0.76 -0.16
CA PHE A 50 -6.68 -0.51 -0.66
C PHE A 50 -7.58 -1.66 -0.27
N VAL A 51 -7.72 -2.64 -1.15
CA VAL A 51 -8.35 -3.91 -0.83
C VAL A 51 -7.26 -4.96 -0.65
N THR A 52 -7.36 -5.77 0.39
CA THR A 52 -6.45 -6.88 0.64
C THR A 52 -7.24 -8.14 0.99
N PRO A 53 -6.94 -9.30 0.38
CA PRO A 53 -7.59 -10.54 0.75
C PRO A 53 -7.01 -11.02 2.09
N ASP A 54 -7.86 -11.45 3.01
CA ASP A 54 -7.40 -12.06 4.25
C ASP A 54 -6.98 -13.53 4.05
N ARG A 55 -6.58 -14.20 5.15
CA ARG A 55 -6.15 -15.61 5.10
C ARG A 55 -7.25 -16.59 4.65
N GLN A 56 -8.50 -16.15 4.62
CA GLN A 56 -9.65 -16.93 4.16
C GLN A 56 -10.07 -16.53 2.73
N GLY A 57 -9.34 -15.61 2.08
CA GLY A 57 -9.66 -15.08 0.77
C GLY A 57 -10.79 -14.04 0.77
N ILE A 58 -11.15 -13.51 1.95
CA ILE A 58 -12.19 -12.48 2.07
C ILE A 58 -11.55 -11.10 1.90
N ASP A 59 -12.09 -10.31 0.98
CA ASP A 59 -11.64 -8.94 0.72
C ASP A 59 -11.89 -8.02 1.92
N ARG A 60 -10.81 -7.38 2.40
CA ARG A 60 -10.84 -6.36 3.46
C ARG A 60 -10.40 -5.01 2.92
N TYR A 61 -11.07 -3.96 3.36
CA TYR A 61 -10.78 -2.59 2.97
C TYR A 61 -9.85 -1.92 3.99
N VAL A 62 -8.71 -1.44 3.52
CA VAL A 62 -7.83 -0.54 4.27
C VAL A 62 -8.15 0.89 3.82
N LYS A 63 -8.83 1.62 4.70
CA LYS A 63 -9.26 3.02 4.48
C LYS A 63 -8.29 4.00 5.13
N GLY A 64 -8.36 5.26 4.73
CA GLY A 64 -7.57 6.32 5.37
C GLY A 64 -6.08 6.21 5.07
N VAL A 65 -5.72 5.61 3.94
CA VAL A 65 -4.30 5.44 3.58
C VAL A 65 -3.76 6.78 3.11
N THR A 66 -2.73 7.26 3.80
CA THR A 66 -2.05 8.52 3.49
C THR A 66 -0.70 8.30 2.80
N HIS A 67 -0.05 7.16 3.08
CA HIS A 67 1.26 6.79 2.54
C HIS A 67 1.31 5.28 2.25
N TRP A 68 2.09 4.90 1.25
CA TRP A 68 2.37 3.50 0.96
C TRP A 68 3.73 3.34 0.27
N MET A 69 4.31 2.14 0.38
CA MET A 69 5.54 1.76 -0.32
C MET A 69 5.48 0.30 -0.78
N PRO A 70 6.11 -0.06 -1.90
CA PRO A 70 6.16 -1.43 -2.37
C PRO A 70 7.16 -2.21 -1.51
N LEU A 71 6.80 -3.45 -1.18
CA LEU A 71 7.71 -4.39 -0.55
C LEU A 71 8.34 -5.28 -1.63
N PRO A 72 9.58 -5.72 -1.43
CA PRO A 72 10.18 -6.70 -2.32
C PRO A 72 9.37 -8.01 -2.26
N ASP A 73 9.33 -8.71 -3.39
CA ASP A 73 8.81 -10.07 -3.39
C ASP A 73 9.61 -10.92 -2.39
N PRO A 74 8.94 -11.83 -1.64
CA PRO A 74 9.66 -12.74 -0.78
C PRO A 74 10.66 -13.55 -1.62
N PRO A 75 11.85 -13.86 -1.06
CA PRO A 75 12.81 -14.69 -1.78
C PRO A 75 12.13 -16.01 -2.17
N VAL A 76 12.23 -16.34 -3.46
CA VAL A 76 11.74 -17.62 -3.99
C VAL A 76 12.66 -18.70 -3.40
N GLY A 77 12.12 -19.48 -2.47
CA GLY A 77 12.80 -20.63 -1.88
C GLY A 77 12.83 -21.82 -2.82
#